data_AF-A0A3D2S0X4-F1
#
_entry.id   AF-A0A3D2S0X4-F1
#
_cell.length_a   1.000
_cell.length_b   1.000
_cell.length_c   1.000
_cell.angle_alpha   90.00
_cell.angle_beta   90.00
_cell.angle_gamma   90.00
#
_symmetry.space_group_name_H-M   'P 1'
#
loop_
_entity.id
_entity.type
_entity.pdbx_description
1 polymer ?
#
loop_
_entity_poly.entity_id
_entity_poly.type
_entity_poly.pdbx_seq_one_letter_code
_entity_poly.pdbx_strand_id
1 'polypeptide(L)'
;MIIRRVLTLCAAVLFPFIASAENPQYAASKSKGKVKVFILAGQSNMEGHGQVRSLNHLGKHPQYGYLLEKLKNIDGSWKIRKDVTIAWQAKEKKSGPLTVGWGSQDHEIGPELMFGTIMGDKYDEPVLLIKTAWGGKDVFCDFRSPTAGNLAEDEALLLERERSENNNREIGYYYHKLVSEIKEHLTNIDDVVPNYQGQGYEIAGMAWFQGWNDFCQWHVEIDQKKVGVGIIENYPNNLSAMFRDLRQDLNVPNMPIAIGEMGIGGHNIEEKAQDQGNHEAQAMIDFRQAQQAVADNKTLKSITFVPTAEFWDIRLQELRQISDAYWNEKKEKGIADSEENHLPTKALNDEYLSRGGHWYCHYNGSASNYSLVGYALANALIIGE
;
A
#
# COMPACT_ATOMS: atom_id res chain seq x y z
N MET A 1 -37.31 21.89 80.62
CA MET A 1 -36.70 22.93 79.75
C MET A 1 -35.56 22.28 78.98
N ILE A 2 -35.84 21.95 77.70
CA ILE A 2 -34.95 21.73 76.54
C ILE A 2 -33.66 20.91 76.76
N ILE A 3 -33.72 19.64 76.35
CA ILE A 3 -32.59 18.79 75.97
C ILE A 3 -32.20 19.17 74.53
N ARG A 4 -30.96 19.62 74.30
CA ARG A 4 -30.37 19.75 72.95
C ARG A 4 -29.48 18.53 72.68
N ARG A 5 -29.94 17.65 71.79
CA ARG A 5 -29.12 16.62 71.12
C ARG A 5 -28.48 17.24 69.88
N VAL A 6 -27.17 17.04 69.75
CA VAL A 6 -26.40 17.39 68.54
C VAL A 6 -26.64 16.28 67.52
N LEU A 7 -27.14 16.63 66.33
CA LEU A 7 -27.28 15.74 65.18
C LEU A 7 -26.15 16.07 64.19
N THR A 8 -25.25 15.11 63.98
CA THR A 8 -24.23 15.15 62.93
C THR A 8 -24.89 14.73 61.62
N LEU A 9 -24.97 15.64 60.65
CA LEU A 9 -25.51 15.37 59.32
C LEU A 9 -24.37 14.94 58.39
N CYS A 10 -24.28 13.65 58.07
CA CYS A 10 -23.43 13.16 56.97
C CYS A 10 -24.15 13.41 55.65
N ALA A 11 -23.68 14.40 54.87
CA ALA A 11 -24.15 14.63 53.52
C ALA A 11 -23.48 13.64 52.56
N ALA A 12 -24.25 12.68 52.04
CA ALA A 12 -23.82 11.82 50.95
C ALA A 12 -23.78 12.64 49.66
N VAL A 13 -22.59 12.89 49.12
CA VAL A 13 -22.40 13.51 47.81
C VAL A 13 -22.60 12.44 46.74
N LEU A 14 -23.80 12.38 46.17
CA LEU A 14 -24.09 11.62 44.96
C LEU A 14 -23.47 12.36 43.77
N PHE A 15 -22.35 11.85 43.25
CA PHE A 15 -21.86 12.25 41.93
C PHE A 15 -22.77 11.63 40.86
N PRO A 16 -23.41 12.42 39.99
CA PRO A 16 -24.09 11.85 38.84
C PRO A 16 -23.02 11.26 37.92
N PHE A 17 -23.11 9.96 37.67
CA PHE A 17 -22.42 9.31 36.55
C PHE A 17 -22.98 9.93 35.26
N ILE A 18 -22.30 10.94 34.74
CA ILE A 18 -22.50 11.38 33.36
C ILE A 18 -21.88 10.27 32.51
N ALA A 19 -22.72 9.37 32.00
CA ALA A 19 -22.31 8.50 30.90
C ALA A 19 -21.85 9.43 29.77
N SER A 20 -20.56 9.40 29.46
CA SER A 20 -20.01 10.15 28.33
C SER A 20 -20.66 9.59 27.08
N ALA A 21 -21.68 10.30 26.56
CA ALA A 21 -22.25 9.99 25.26
C ALA A 21 -21.12 10.19 24.24
N GLU A 22 -20.68 9.10 23.61
CA GLU A 22 -19.71 9.18 22.53
C GLU A 22 -20.21 10.20 21.50
N ASN A 23 -19.35 11.16 21.16
CA ASN A 23 -19.66 12.18 20.17
C ASN A 23 -20.12 11.49 18.87
N PRO A 24 -21.38 11.68 18.41
CA PRO A 24 -21.98 10.90 17.32
C PRO A 24 -21.29 11.07 15.96
N GLN A 25 -20.30 11.98 15.88
CA GLN A 25 -19.48 12.20 14.70
C GLN A 25 -18.40 11.12 14.47
N TYR A 26 -18.18 10.21 15.42
CA TYR A 26 -17.15 9.16 15.37
C TYR A 26 -17.66 7.81 15.90
N ALA A 27 -18.80 7.36 15.39
CA ALA A 27 -19.38 6.08 15.79
C ALA A 27 -18.45 4.91 15.45
N ALA A 28 -18.29 3.98 16.39
CA ALA A 28 -17.80 2.63 16.10
C ALA A 28 -18.69 1.97 15.03
N SER A 29 -18.22 0.85 14.45
CA SER A 29 -18.95 0.04 13.45
C SER A 29 -20.46 0.03 13.68
N LYS A 30 -21.24 0.27 12.61
CA LYS A 30 -22.71 0.35 12.67
C LYS A 30 -23.36 -1.01 12.86
N SER A 31 -22.62 -2.09 12.62
CA SER A 31 -23.03 -3.48 12.76
C SER A 31 -22.06 -4.28 13.63
N LYS A 32 -22.58 -5.35 14.26
CA LYS A 32 -21.79 -6.39 14.95
C LYS A 32 -21.60 -7.65 14.09
N GLY A 33 -21.83 -7.55 12.78
CA GLY A 33 -21.56 -8.62 11.82
C GLY A 33 -20.08 -9.03 11.78
N LYS A 34 -19.79 -10.12 11.06
CA LYS A 34 -18.40 -10.60 10.88
C LYS A 34 -17.48 -9.47 10.43
N VAL A 35 -16.28 -9.43 11.00
CA VAL A 35 -15.26 -8.47 10.58
C VAL A 35 -14.92 -8.71 9.11
N LYS A 36 -14.98 -7.66 8.29
CA LYS A 36 -14.57 -7.70 6.88
C LYS A 36 -13.06 -7.50 6.80
N VAL A 37 -12.34 -8.53 6.38
CA VAL A 37 -10.87 -8.53 6.34
C VAL A 37 -10.40 -8.33 4.91
N PHE A 38 -9.52 -7.36 4.70
CA PHE A 38 -8.83 -7.13 3.44
C PHE A 38 -7.32 -7.26 3.63
N ILE A 39 -6.67 -7.97 2.70
CA ILE A 39 -5.22 -8.14 2.70
C ILE A 39 -4.61 -7.09 1.78
N LEU A 40 -3.65 -6.31 2.29
CA LEU A 40 -2.88 -5.33 1.52
C LEU A 40 -1.44 -5.81 1.46
N ALA A 41 -1.04 -6.42 0.34
CA ALA A 41 0.28 -7.01 0.22
C ALA A 41 1.08 -6.50 -0.99
N GLY A 42 2.39 -6.57 -0.88
CA GLY A 42 3.31 -6.20 -1.94
C GLY A 42 4.67 -5.75 -1.42
N GLN A 43 5.24 -4.74 -2.07
CA GLN A 43 6.55 -4.19 -1.69
C GLN A 43 6.47 -2.75 -1.16
N SER A 44 7.54 -1.96 -1.28
CA SER A 44 7.62 -0.56 -0.82
C SER A 44 6.47 0.35 -1.27
N ASN A 45 5.90 0.14 -2.45
CA ASN A 45 4.72 0.89 -2.89
C ASN A 45 3.42 0.49 -2.17
N MET A 46 3.32 -0.74 -1.66
CA MET A 46 2.27 -1.11 -0.71
C MET A 46 2.62 -0.61 0.71
N GLU A 47 3.89 -0.67 1.13
CA GLU A 47 4.34 -0.07 2.40
C GLU A 47 3.95 1.40 2.47
N GLY A 48 4.15 2.14 1.39
CA GLY A 48 3.67 3.50 1.22
C GLY A 48 4.70 4.56 1.56
N HIS A 49 5.10 5.33 0.56
CA HIS A 49 6.05 6.45 0.67
C HIS A 49 5.42 7.80 0.25
N GLY A 50 4.08 7.85 0.24
CA GLY A 50 3.33 9.06 -0.06
C GLY A 50 3.49 10.06 1.07
N GLN A 51 4.12 11.19 0.81
CA GLN A 51 4.44 12.18 1.83
C GLN A 51 3.16 12.86 2.34
N VAL A 52 2.82 12.76 3.63
CA VAL A 52 1.55 13.33 4.18
C VAL A 52 1.43 14.84 3.90
N ARG A 53 2.56 15.56 3.85
CA ARG A 53 2.60 16.98 3.49
C ARG A 53 2.02 17.28 2.09
N SER A 54 2.07 16.32 1.17
CA SER A 54 1.52 16.47 -0.18
C SER A 54 0.08 16.01 -0.33
N LEU A 55 -0.53 15.41 0.70
CA LEU A 55 -1.86 14.80 0.60
C LEU A 55 -2.97 15.83 0.31
N ASN A 56 -2.84 17.07 0.79
CA ASN A 56 -3.77 18.15 0.46
C ASN A 56 -3.80 18.47 -1.06
N HIS A 57 -2.76 18.10 -1.81
CA HIS A 57 -2.73 18.28 -3.26
C HIS A 57 -3.80 17.45 -3.98
N LEU A 58 -4.28 16.35 -3.36
CA LEU A 58 -5.36 15.53 -3.91
C LEU A 58 -6.58 16.39 -4.26
N GLY A 59 -6.91 17.39 -3.44
CA GLY A 59 -8.03 18.30 -3.66
C GLY A 59 -7.94 19.12 -4.95
N LYS A 60 -6.75 19.21 -5.56
CA LYS A 60 -6.52 19.86 -6.86
C LYS A 60 -6.70 18.92 -8.05
N HIS A 61 -6.89 17.61 -7.82
CA HIS A 61 -7.11 16.66 -8.90
C HIS A 61 -8.44 16.95 -9.61
N PRO A 62 -8.45 17.14 -10.94
CA PRO A 62 -9.64 17.62 -11.65
C PRO A 62 -10.85 16.67 -11.53
N GLN A 63 -10.60 15.37 -11.52
CA GLN A 63 -11.65 14.34 -11.47
C GLN A 63 -11.92 13.81 -10.05
N TYR A 64 -10.91 13.82 -9.18
CA TYR A 64 -10.90 13.05 -7.93
C TYR A 64 -10.65 13.92 -6.69
N GLY A 65 -10.60 15.24 -6.85
CA GLY A 65 -10.34 16.16 -5.74
C GLY A 65 -11.34 16.07 -4.61
N TYR A 66 -12.58 15.66 -4.90
CA TYR A 66 -13.62 15.41 -3.91
C TYR A 66 -13.24 14.32 -2.89
N LEU A 67 -12.32 13.40 -3.23
CA LEU A 67 -11.87 12.35 -2.32
C LEU A 67 -11.13 12.91 -1.09
N LEU A 68 -10.54 14.12 -1.17
CA LEU A 68 -9.89 14.75 -0.03
C LEU A 68 -10.87 14.98 1.14
N GLU A 69 -12.13 15.28 0.84
CA GLU A 69 -13.18 15.51 1.86
C GLU A 69 -13.45 14.26 2.71
N LYS A 70 -13.26 13.07 2.12
CA LYS A 70 -13.38 11.80 2.84
C LYS A 70 -12.29 11.65 3.90
N LEU A 71 -11.13 12.27 3.73
CA LEU A 71 -9.98 12.18 4.62
C LEU A 71 -9.90 13.31 5.67
N LYS A 72 -10.69 14.38 5.51
CA LYS A 72 -10.66 15.57 6.36
C LYS A 72 -11.88 15.69 7.27
N ASN A 73 -11.65 16.15 8.50
CA ASN A 73 -12.69 16.70 9.37
C ASN A 73 -13.04 18.13 8.91
N ILE A 74 -14.15 18.67 9.43
CA ILE A 74 -14.62 20.03 9.12
C ILE A 74 -13.57 21.10 9.52
N ASP A 75 -12.79 20.83 10.58
CA ASP A 75 -11.72 21.71 11.06
C ASP A 75 -10.41 21.61 10.25
N GLY A 76 -10.37 20.76 9.21
CA GLY A 76 -9.19 20.54 8.37
C GLY A 76 -8.18 19.54 8.94
N SER A 77 -8.41 18.96 10.11
CA SER A 77 -7.60 17.85 10.64
C SER A 77 -7.85 16.55 9.86
N TRP A 78 -6.88 15.63 9.89
CA TRP A 78 -7.05 14.31 9.28
C TRP A 78 -8.02 13.45 10.10
N LYS A 79 -8.93 12.76 9.41
CA LYS A 79 -9.87 11.83 10.05
C LYS A 79 -9.14 10.64 10.67
N ILE A 80 -9.71 10.16 11.76
CA ILE A 80 -9.36 8.88 12.40
C ILE A 80 -10.60 8.00 12.31
N ARG A 81 -10.52 6.92 11.53
CA ARG A 81 -11.60 5.95 11.32
C ARG A 81 -11.53 4.86 12.40
N LYS A 82 -12.51 4.85 13.31
CA LYS A 82 -12.58 3.85 14.40
C LYS A 82 -13.29 2.56 13.97
N ASP A 83 -14.01 2.62 12.86
CA ASP A 83 -14.69 1.53 12.18
C ASP A 83 -13.76 0.73 11.25
N VAL A 84 -12.58 1.28 10.93
CA VAL A 84 -11.56 0.62 10.13
C VAL A 84 -10.28 0.48 10.96
N THR A 85 -9.87 -0.75 11.21
CA THR A 85 -8.61 -1.10 11.86
C THR A 85 -7.59 -1.50 10.81
N ILE A 86 -6.36 -1.07 10.98
CA ILE A 86 -5.22 -1.60 10.23
C ILE A 86 -4.27 -2.32 11.17
N ALA A 87 -3.73 -3.44 10.71
CA ALA A 87 -2.75 -4.25 11.41
C ALA A 87 -1.54 -4.48 10.48
N TRP A 88 -0.34 -4.22 10.99
CA TRP A 88 0.91 -4.37 10.25
C TRP A 88 2.07 -4.68 11.19
N GLN A 89 2.63 -5.89 11.11
CA GLN A 89 3.70 -6.35 12.01
C GLN A 89 4.99 -5.52 11.93
N ALA A 90 5.25 -4.84 10.81
CA ALA A 90 6.47 -4.05 10.62
C ALA A 90 6.47 -2.73 11.41
N LYS A 91 5.30 -2.25 11.87
CA LYS A 91 5.20 -1.05 12.70
C LYS A 91 5.45 -1.38 14.18
N GLU A 92 6.08 -0.45 14.91
CA GLU A 92 6.16 -0.52 16.37
C GLU A 92 4.76 -0.61 16.99
N LYS A 93 3.88 0.29 16.55
CA LYS A 93 2.44 0.19 16.81
C LYS A 93 1.80 -0.73 15.78
N LYS A 94 1.76 -2.03 16.12
CA LYS A 94 1.32 -3.10 15.21
C LYS A 94 -0.12 -3.02 14.73
N SER A 95 -1.00 -2.28 15.41
CA SER A 95 -2.39 -2.09 14.97
C SER A 95 -3.01 -0.79 15.51
N GLY A 96 -4.09 -0.34 14.87
CA GLY A 96 -4.88 0.79 15.34
C GLY A 96 -5.91 1.28 14.33
N PRO A 97 -6.62 2.38 14.65
CA PRO A 97 -7.59 2.97 13.73
C PRO A 97 -6.89 3.51 12.48
N LEU A 98 -7.58 3.45 11.35
CA LEU A 98 -7.07 3.98 10.09
C LEU A 98 -7.00 5.51 10.15
N THR A 99 -5.82 6.05 9.85
CA THR A 99 -5.54 7.48 9.71
C THR A 99 -4.24 7.65 8.91
N VAL A 100 -3.70 8.86 8.77
CA VAL A 100 -2.37 9.07 8.18
C VAL A 100 -1.27 8.42 9.03
N GLY A 101 -0.09 8.14 8.45
CA GLY A 101 1.07 7.61 9.18
C GLY A 101 1.18 6.08 9.19
N TRP A 102 0.32 5.38 8.46
CA TRP A 102 0.43 3.94 8.20
C TRP A 102 1.28 3.60 6.97
N GLY A 103 1.99 4.59 6.40
CA GLY A 103 3.08 4.39 5.46
C GLY A 103 4.34 3.82 6.11
N SER A 104 5.42 3.66 5.34
CA SER A 104 6.72 3.18 5.83
C SER A 104 7.19 3.99 7.04
N GLN A 105 7.10 5.32 6.96
CA GLN A 105 7.30 6.24 8.09
C GLN A 105 5.99 6.87 8.57
N ASP A 106 6.00 7.45 9.78
CA ASP A 106 4.81 8.06 10.40
C ASP A 106 4.32 9.34 9.70
N HIS A 107 5.16 9.93 8.85
CA HIS A 107 4.80 11.06 7.99
C HIS A 107 4.46 10.63 6.56
N GLU A 108 4.25 9.33 6.34
CA GLU A 108 3.94 8.74 5.04
C GLU A 108 2.62 7.98 5.06
N ILE A 109 2.08 7.75 3.85
CA ILE A 109 0.93 6.90 3.58
C ILE A 109 1.22 6.00 2.39
N GLY A 110 0.54 4.86 2.34
CA GLY A 110 0.41 4.06 1.13
C GLY A 110 -1.03 4.06 0.61
N PRO A 111 -1.38 3.07 -0.23
CA PRO A 111 -2.74 2.89 -0.72
C PRO A 111 -3.75 2.63 0.41
N GLU A 112 -3.30 2.18 1.60
CA GLU A 112 -4.17 1.76 2.69
C GLU A 112 -5.13 2.85 3.17
N LEU A 113 -4.69 4.12 3.15
CA LEU A 113 -5.49 5.20 3.71
C LEU A 113 -6.79 5.40 2.92
N MET A 114 -6.69 5.55 1.60
CA MET A 114 -7.88 5.72 0.78
C MET A 114 -8.62 4.39 0.59
N PHE A 115 -7.89 3.28 0.40
CA PHE A 115 -8.50 1.96 0.29
C PHE A 115 -9.42 1.66 1.48
N GLY A 116 -8.89 1.79 2.70
CA GLY A 116 -9.63 1.54 3.92
C GLY A 116 -10.76 2.54 4.15
N THR A 117 -10.58 3.80 3.75
CA THR A 117 -11.65 4.80 3.82
C THR A 117 -12.83 4.41 2.93
N ILE A 118 -12.59 3.94 1.71
CA ILE A 118 -13.64 3.47 0.81
C ILE A 118 -14.30 2.19 1.34
N MET A 119 -13.52 1.24 1.87
CA MET A 119 -14.08 0.01 2.44
C MET A 119 -14.93 0.27 3.68
N GLY A 120 -14.49 1.15 4.59
CA GLY A 120 -15.31 1.52 5.75
C GLY A 120 -16.57 2.32 5.37
N ASP A 121 -16.58 3.03 4.24
CA ASP A 121 -17.80 3.67 3.74
C ASP A 121 -18.78 2.65 3.14
N LYS A 122 -18.25 1.55 2.59
CA LYS A 122 -19.00 0.48 1.92
C LYS A 122 -19.68 -0.47 2.91
N TYR A 123 -18.99 -0.87 3.98
CA TYR A 123 -19.51 -1.86 4.94
C TYR A 123 -19.98 -1.19 6.23
N ASP A 124 -21.10 -1.69 6.75
CA ASP A 124 -21.57 -1.30 8.09
C ASP A 124 -20.86 -2.10 9.19
N GLU A 125 -20.26 -3.25 8.86
CA GLU A 125 -19.42 -4.09 9.73
C GLU A 125 -18.02 -3.51 9.98
N PRO A 126 -17.31 -3.95 11.04
CA PRO A 126 -15.93 -3.53 11.26
C PRO A 126 -15.04 -4.00 10.12
N VAL A 127 -14.18 -3.12 9.62
CA VAL A 127 -13.18 -3.46 8.60
C VAL A 127 -11.82 -3.65 9.25
N LEU A 128 -11.13 -4.73 8.88
CA LEU A 128 -9.73 -4.97 9.23
C LEU A 128 -8.89 -5.01 7.96
N LEU A 129 -7.90 -4.14 7.87
CA LEU A 129 -6.84 -4.18 6.86
C LEU A 129 -5.64 -4.92 7.46
N ILE A 130 -5.25 -6.05 6.90
CA ILE A 130 -4.01 -6.74 7.25
C ILE A 130 -2.97 -6.37 6.19
N LYS A 131 -1.96 -5.60 6.59
CA LYS A 131 -0.90 -5.13 5.69
C LYS A 131 0.33 -6.04 5.83
N THR A 132 0.76 -6.61 4.72
CA THR A 132 1.93 -7.50 4.61
C THR A 132 2.80 -7.06 3.43
N ALA A 133 3.62 -6.04 3.68
CA ALA A 133 4.44 -5.42 2.65
C ALA A 133 5.89 -5.24 3.13
N TRP A 134 6.83 -5.45 2.20
CA TRP A 134 8.27 -5.34 2.44
C TRP A 134 9.01 -4.75 1.24
N GLY A 135 9.75 -3.66 1.46
CA GLY A 135 10.62 -3.07 0.44
C GLY A 135 11.65 -4.05 -0.13
N GLY A 136 11.91 -3.93 -1.44
CA GLY A 136 12.98 -4.67 -2.10
C GLY A 136 12.75 -6.19 -2.22
N LYS A 137 11.50 -6.60 -2.48
CA LYS A 137 11.10 -8.01 -2.66
C LYS A 137 10.51 -8.26 -4.04
N ASP A 138 10.86 -9.41 -4.61
CA ASP A 138 10.38 -9.87 -5.92
C ASP A 138 9.50 -11.11 -5.83
N VAL A 139 8.81 -11.41 -6.93
CA VAL A 139 7.95 -12.59 -7.02
C VAL A 139 8.73 -13.83 -7.43
N PHE A 140 9.78 -13.68 -8.23
CA PHE A 140 10.54 -14.84 -8.71
C PHE A 140 11.31 -15.59 -7.62
N CYS A 141 11.71 -14.91 -6.53
CA CYS A 141 12.40 -15.51 -5.39
C CYS A 141 11.66 -15.30 -4.06
N ASP A 142 11.48 -14.05 -3.62
CA ASP A 142 11.05 -13.77 -2.24
C ASP A 142 9.61 -14.24 -1.96
N PHE A 143 8.68 -13.92 -2.87
CA PHE A 143 7.28 -14.33 -2.80
C PHE A 143 6.97 -15.61 -3.60
N ARG A 144 8.00 -16.33 -4.06
CA ARG A 144 7.82 -17.56 -4.82
C ARG A 144 7.11 -18.60 -3.96
N SER A 145 5.92 -19.03 -4.39
CA SER A 145 5.12 -20.00 -3.65
C SER A 145 5.46 -21.46 -4.05
N PRO A 146 5.07 -22.46 -3.24
CA PRO A 146 5.40 -23.86 -3.49
C PRO A 146 4.99 -24.40 -4.87
N THR A 147 3.81 -24.01 -5.39
CA THR A 147 3.31 -24.53 -6.68
C THR A 147 3.84 -23.77 -7.91
N ALA A 148 4.72 -22.78 -7.73
CA ALA A 148 5.42 -22.13 -8.84
C ALA A 148 6.35 -23.10 -9.59
N GLY A 149 6.66 -24.25 -9.00
CA GLY A 149 7.50 -25.29 -9.59
C GLY A 149 8.98 -24.93 -9.56
N ASN A 150 9.78 -25.69 -10.32
CA ASN A 150 11.21 -25.45 -10.47
C ASN A 150 11.48 -24.04 -11.02
N LEU A 151 12.58 -23.44 -10.60
CA LEU A 151 13.05 -22.17 -11.16
C LEU A 151 13.21 -22.29 -12.68
N ALA A 152 12.76 -21.27 -13.40
CA ALA A 152 13.14 -21.11 -14.79
C ALA A 152 14.66 -20.91 -14.89
N GLU A 153 15.24 -21.20 -16.05
CA GLU A 153 16.69 -21.12 -16.26
C GLU A 153 17.24 -19.73 -15.91
N ASP A 154 16.55 -18.66 -16.35
CA ASP A 154 16.99 -17.28 -16.11
C ASP A 154 16.90 -16.87 -14.64
N GLU A 155 15.89 -17.36 -13.91
CA GLU A 155 15.76 -17.16 -12.47
C GLU A 155 16.88 -17.88 -11.71
N ALA A 156 17.21 -19.11 -12.13
CA ALA A 156 18.29 -19.89 -11.53
C ALA A 156 19.66 -19.23 -11.76
N LEU A 157 19.91 -18.73 -12.98
CA LEU A 157 21.14 -17.99 -13.31
C LEU A 157 21.28 -16.71 -12.49
N LEU A 158 20.18 -15.94 -12.36
CA LEU A 158 20.19 -14.71 -11.57
C LEU A 158 20.46 -14.99 -10.09
N LEU A 159 19.79 -15.99 -9.50
CA LEU A 159 20.00 -16.37 -8.10
C LEU A 159 21.42 -16.91 -7.86
N GLU A 160 22.00 -17.64 -8.81
CA GLU A 160 23.39 -18.11 -8.68
C GLU A 160 24.39 -16.95 -8.75
N ARG A 161 24.17 -15.98 -9.64
CA ARG A 161 24.97 -14.75 -9.68
C ARG A 161 24.87 -14.01 -8.35
N GLU A 162 23.67 -13.78 -7.83
CA GLU A 162 23.47 -13.12 -6.54
C GLU A 162 24.20 -13.87 -5.41
N ARG A 163 24.14 -15.20 -5.40
CA ARG A 163 24.87 -16.06 -4.46
C ARG A 163 26.38 -15.81 -4.52
N SER A 164 26.94 -15.70 -5.73
CA SER A 164 28.35 -15.41 -5.96
C SER A 164 28.76 -14.01 -5.49
N GLU A 165 27.81 -13.07 -5.46
CA GLU A 165 27.95 -11.70 -4.97
C GLU A 165 27.64 -11.58 -3.45
N ASN A 166 27.56 -12.71 -2.74
CA ASN A 166 27.20 -12.83 -1.31
C ASN A 166 25.78 -12.38 -0.95
N ASN A 167 24.88 -12.29 -1.93
CA ASN A 167 23.46 -12.08 -1.71
C ASN A 167 22.71 -13.43 -1.70
N ASN A 168 22.72 -14.10 -0.55
CA ASN A 168 22.08 -15.40 -0.37
C ASN A 168 20.62 -15.22 0.06
N ARG A 169 19.69 -15.28 -0.89
CA ARG A 169 18.25 -15.18 -0.62
C ARG A 169 17.60 -16.56 -0.47
N GLU A 170 16.65 -16.65 0.46
CA GLU A 170 15.84 -17.87 0.67
C GLU A 170 14.57 -17.80 -0.17
N ILE A 171 14.40 -18.77 -1.07
CA ILE A 171 13.25 -18.86 -1.97
C ILE A 171 11.97 -19.05 -1.14
N GLY A 172 10.98 -18.19 -1.37
CA GLY A 172 9.65 -18.28 -0.75
C GLY A 172 9.58 -17.83 0.70
N TYR A 173 10.67 -17.30 1.26
CA TYR A 173 10.68 -16.82 2.65
C TYR A 173 9.57 -15.80 2.92
N TYR A 174 9.41 -14.81 2.03
CA TYR A 174 8.39 -13.77 2.21
C TYR A 174 6.98 -14.25 1.86
N TYR A 175 6.82 -15.25 1.01
CA TYR A 175 5.54 -15.94 0.84
C TYR A 175 5.08 -16.58 2.16
N HIS A 176 5.95 -17.37 2.80
CA HIS A 176 5.62 -18.01 4.07
C HIS A 176 5.40 -16.99 5.20
N LYS A 177 6.19 -15.92 5.23
CA LYS A 177 6.02 -14.80 6.16
C LYS A 177 4.67 -14.10 5.95
N LEU A 178 4.27 -13.83 4.71
CA LEU A 178 2.96 -13.25 4.37
C LEU A 178 1.81 -14.11 4.91
N VAL A 179 1.84 -15.43 4.64
CA VAL A 179 0.80 -16.35 5.12
C VAL A 179 0.77 -16.40 6.65
N SER A 180 1.95 -16.45 7.28
CA SER A 180 2.09 -16.51 8.73
C SER A 180 1.51 -15.27 9.40
N GLU A 181 1.87 -14.07 8.95
CA GLU A 181 1.40 -12.82 9.56
C GLU A 181 -0.11 -12.62 9.40
N ILE A 182 -0.68 -13.02 8.25
CA ILE A 182 -2.14 -13.00 8.06
C ILE A 182 -2.81 -13.93 9.07
N LYS A 183 -2.33 -15.17 9.19
CA LYS A 183 -2.90 -16.14 10.14
C LYS A 183 -2.75 -15.70 11.58
N GLU A 184 -1.64 -15.06 11.95
CA GLU A 184 -1.41 -14.52 13.29
C GLU A 184 -2.44 -13.45 13.64
N HIS A 185 -2.66 -12.47 12.78
CA HIS A 185 -3.67 -11.42 13.00
C HIS A 185 -5.10 -11.97 13.06
N LEU A 186 -5.42 -12.97 12.23
CA LEU A 186 -6.73 -13.61 12.25
C LEU A 186 -6.97 -14.48 13.49
N THR A 187 -5.91 -15.10 14.02
CA THR A 187 -5.98 -15.92 15.23
C THR A 187 -6.18 -15.05 16.46
N ASN A 188 -5.50 -13.91 16.52
CA ASN A 188 -5.55 -12.94 17.63
C ASN A 188 -6.42 -11.72 17.28
N ILE A 189 -7.50 -11.93 16.53
CA ILE A 189 -8.33 -10.83 16.00
C ILE A 189 -9.00 -10.02 17.12
N ASP A 190 -9.22 -10.63 18.30
CA ASP A 190 -9.75 -10.01 19.50
C ASP A 190 -8.81 -8.97 20.12
N ASP A 191 -7.50 -9.17 19.99
CA ASP A 191 -6.48 -8.20 20.40
C ASP A 191 -6.31 -7.05 19.38
N VAL A 192 -6.70 -7.30 18.12
CA VAL A 192 -6.47 -6.37 17.00
C VAL A 192 -7.68 -5.46 16.77
N VAL A 193 -8.88 -6.03 16.70
CA VAL A 193 -10.10 -5.32 16.30
C VAL A 193 -10.87 -4.83 17.53
N PRO A 194 -11.07 -3.51 17.71
CA PRO A 194 -11.80 -2.98 18.85
C PRO A 194 -13.21 -3.55 18.97
N ASN A 195 -13.62 -3.86 20.20
CA ASN A 195 -14.94 -4.39 20.52
C ASN A 195 -15.30 -5.70 19.81
N TYR A 196 -14.30 -6.51 19.44
CA TYR A 196 -14.56 -7.88 18.98
C TYR A 196 -15.17 -8.71 20.12
N GLN A 197 -16.28 -9.39 19.83
CA GLN A 197 -17.10 -10.18 20.75
C GLN A 197 -17.27 -11.62 20.26
N GLY A 198 -16.33 -12.12 19.44
CA GLY A 198 -16.39 -13.48 18.88
C GLY A 198 -17.29 -13.61 17.65
N GLN A 199 -17.66 -12.50 16.99
CA GLN A 199 -18.51 -12.52 15.79
C GLN A 199 -17.86 -13.18 14.56
N GLY A 200 -16.56 -13.51 14.62
CA GLY A 200 -15.80 -14.08 13.52
C GLY A 200 -15.41 -13.05 12.47
N TYR A 201 -14.83 -13.55 11.37
CA TYR A 201 -14.38 -12.73 10.26
C TYR A 201 -14.71 -13.36 8.91
N GLU A 202 -14.56 -12.57 7.87
CA GLU A 202 -14.61 -12.95 6.47
C GLU A 202 -13.47 -12.26 5.72
N ILE A 203 -12.61 -13.02 5.04
CA ILE A 203 -11.61 -12.45 4.14
C ILE A 203 -12.32 -12.07 2.84
N ALA A 204 -12.57 -10.78 2.68
CA ALA A 204 -13.37 -10.20 1.60
C ALA A 204 -12.56 -9.93 0.33
N GLY A 205 -11.24 -9.79 0.44
CA GLY A 205 -10.39 -9.65 -0.74
C GLY A 205 -8.95 -9.28 -0.43
N MET A 206 -8.16 -9.16 -1.50
CA MET A 206 -6.76 -8.79 -1.45
C MET A 206 -6.44 -7.71 -2.48
N ALA A 207 -5.69 -6.70 -2.08
CA ALA A 207 -5.02 -5.79 -3.01
C ALA A 207 -3.53 -6.14 -3.06
N TRP A 208 -3.02 -6.36 -4.27
CA TRP A 208 -1.62 -6.65 -4.56
C TRP A 208 -0.99 -5.46 -5.27
N PHE A 209 0.07 -4.89 -4.69
CA PHE A 209 0.80 -3.78 -5.31
C PHE A 209 2.31 -3.99 -5.23
N GLN A 210 2.85 -4.62 -6.26
CA GLN A 210 4.24 -5.04 -6.36
C GLN A 210 4.68 -5.10 -7.82
N GLY A 211 5.98 -5.12 -8.06
CA GLY A 211 6.54 -5.52 -9.35
C GLY A 211 7.86 -4.83 -9.70
N TRP A 212 8.24 -3.79 -8.96
CA TRP A 212 9.37 -2.95 -9.32
C TRP A 212 10.68 -3.73 -9.28
N ASN A 213 10.83 -4.67 -8.34
CA ASN A 213 12.06 -5.46 -8.22
C ASN A 213 12.22 -6.51 -9.32
N ASP A 214 11.12 -7.13 -9.77
CA ASP A 214 11.12 -8.02 -10.94
C ASP A 214 11.39 -7.20 -12.22
N PHE A 215 10.73 -6.06 -12.39
CA PHE A 215 10.99 -5.13 -13.49
C PHE A 215 12.44 -4.64 -13.51
N CYS A 216 13.03 -4.26 -12.36
CA CYS A 216 14.39 -3.72 -12.28
C CYS A 216 15.46 -4.68 -12.80
N GLN A 217 15.16 -5.98 -12.95
CA GLN A 217 16.08 -6.92 -13.57
C GLN A 217 16.18 -6.76 -15.08
N TRP A 218 15.35 -5.93 -15.74
CA TRP A 218 15.23 -5.82 -17.20
C TRP A 218 16.57 -5.70 -17.95
N HIS A 219 17.54 -5.01 -17.34
CA HIS A 219 18.85 -4.74 -17.96
C HIS A 219 19.89 -5.83 -17.67
N VAL A 220 19.55 -6.84 -16.88
CA VAL A 220 20.51 -7.84 -16.42
C VAL A 220 20.82 -8.83 -17.55
N GLU A 221 22.11 -8.93 -17.85
CA GLU A 221 22.69 -9.88 -18.79
C GLU A 221 23.72 -10.73 -18.05
N ILE A 222 23.70 -12.05 -18.28
CA ILE A 222 24.67 -13.01 -17.75
C ILE A 222 25.16 -13.84 -18.94
N ASP A 223 26.48 -13.87 -19.17
CA ASP A 223 27.10 -14.60 -20.28
C ASP A 223 26.43 -14.35 -21.65
N GLN A 224 26.16 -13.08 -21.96
CA GLN A 224 25.49 -12.63 -23.19
C GLN A 224 24.00 -13.01 -23.32
N LYS A 225 23.41 -13.62 -22.27
CA LYS A 225 21.99 -13.93 -22.19
C LYS A 225 21.25 -12.85 -21.39
N LYS A 226 20.18 -12.30 -21.98
CA LYS A 226 19.30 -11.30 -21.36
C LYS A 226 18.37 -11.91 -20.30
N VAL A 227 18.94 -12.37 -19.19
CA VAL A 227 18.20 -13.05 -18.11
C VAL A 227 17.07 -12.19 -17.54
N GLY A 228 17.23 -10.86 -17.53
CA GLY A 228 16.22 -9.91 -17.06
C GLY A 228 14.87 -10.02 -17.78
N VAL A 229 14.91 -10.29 -19.09
CA VAL A 229 13.69 -10.48 -19.90
C VAL A 229 12.95 -11.74 -19.45
N GLY A 230 13.66 -12.83 -19.18
CA GLY A 230 13.07 -14.07 -18.67
C GLY A 230 12.41 -13.92 -17.29
N ILE A 231 12.94 -13.04 -16.43
CA ILE A 231 12.29 -12.71 -15.13
C ILE A 231 10.92 -12.07 -15.37
N ILE A 232 10.84 -11.10 -16.29
CA ILE A 232 9.59 -10.42 -16.65
C ILE A 232 8.61 -11.41 -17.31
N GLU A 233 9.07 -12.22 -18.26
CA GLU A 233 8.27 -13.21 -18.97
C GLU A 233 7.68 -14.28 -18.03
N ASN A 234 8.40 -14.68 -16.98
CA ASN A 234 7.94 -15.69 -16.02
C ASN A 234 7.14 -15.12 -14.83
N TYR A 235 7.09 -13.79 -14.67
CA TYR A 235 6.30 -13.12 -13.64
C TYR A 235 4.83 -13.62 -13.56
N PRO A 236 4.09 -13.78 -14.68
CA PRO A 236 2.70 -14.20 -14.62
C PRO A 236 2.53 -15.63 -14.07
N ASN A 237 3.46 -16.52 -14.37
CA ASN A 237 3.45 -17.90 -13.88
C ASN A 237 3.61 -17.92 -12.35
N ASN A 238 4.64 -17.24 -11.84
CA ASN A 238 4.94 -17.21 -10.41
C ASN A 238 3.83 -16.52 -9.63
N LEU A 239 3.33 -15.38 -10.09
CA LEU A 239 2.26 -14.66 -9.40
C LEU A 239 0.94 -15.45 -9.42
N SER A 240 0.62 -16.13 -10.54
CA SER A 240 -0.55 -17.01 -10.60
C SER A 240 -0.45 -18.18 -9.62
N ALA A 241 0.74 -18.79 -9.48
CA ALA A 241 0.97 -19.84 -8.48
C ALA A 241 0.80 -19.31 -7.05
N MET A 242 1.39 -18.15 -6.76
CA MET A 242 1.27 -17.50 -5.46
C MET A 242 -0.19 -17.24 -5.06
N PHE A 243 -1.01 -16.76 -5.99
CA PHE A 243 -2.43 -16.54 -5.70
C PHE A 243 -3.22 -17.83 -5.48
N ARG A 244 -2.88 -18.94 -6.17
CA ARG A 244 -3.51 -20.25 -5.90
C ARG A 244 -3.13 -20.76 -4.52
N ASP A 245 -1.84 -20.72 -4.19
CA ASP A 245 -1.33 -21.23 -2.92
C ASP A 245 -1.84 -20.39 -1.76
N LEU A 246 -1.88 -19.05 -1.90
CA LEU A 246 -2.40 -18.18 -0.87
C LEU A 246 -3.89 -18.45 -0.59
N ARG A 247 -4.70 -18.63 -1.64
CA ARG A 247 -6.12 -19.00 -1.49
C ARG A 247 -6.28 -20.34 -0.80
N GLN A 248 -5.43 -21.32 -1.12
CA GLN A 248 -5.43 -22.62 -0.46
C GLN A 248 -5.02 -22.50 1.01
N ASP A 249 -3.91 -21.83 1.30
CA ASP A 249 -3.34 -21.71 2.64
C ASP A 249 -4.24 -20.92 3.60
N LEU A 250 -5.01 -19.96 3.08
CA LEU A 250 -6.03 -19.20 3.83
C LEU A 250 -7.41 -19.87 3.81
N ASN A 251 -7.59 -20.95 3.04
CA ASN A 251 -8.88 -21.62 2.83
C ASN A 251 -9.99 -20.68 2.29
N VAL A 252 -9.63 -19.83 1.32
CA VAL A 252 -10.53 -18.87 0.65
C VAL A 252 -10.41 -19.02 -0.87
N PRO A 253 -10.92 -20.12 -1.46
CA PRO A 253 -10.66 -20.49 -2.86
C PRO A 253 -11.14 -19.46 -3.90
N ASN A 254 -12.08 -18.58 -3.52
CA ASN A 254 -12.65 -17.57 -4.40
C ASN A 254 -12.30 -16.13 -3.97
N MET A 255 -11.30 -15.94 -3.08
CA MET A 255 -10.91 -14.60 -2.58
C MET A 255 -10.66 -13.65 -3.76
N PRO A 256 -11.43 -12.56 -3.93
CA PRO A 256 -11.17 -11.56 -4.96
C PRO A 256 -9.79 -10.92 -4.78
N ILE A 257 -9.05 -10.72 -5.88
CA ILE A 257 -7.72 -10.10 -5.86
C ILE A 257 -7.65 -8.98 -6.90
N ALA A 258 -7.28 -7.79 -6.46
CA ALA A 258 -6.98 -6.65 -7.33
C ALA A 258 -5.47 -6.49 -7.48
N ILE A 259 -4.97 -6.49 -8.71
CA ILE A 259 -3.55 -6.26 -9.06
C ILE A 259 -3.41 -4.80 -9.49
N GLY A 260 -2.67 -4.00 -8.72
CA GLY A 260 -2.30 -2.65 -9.14
C GLY A 260 -1.21 -2.70 -10.20
N GLU A 261 -1.48 -2.11 -11.37
CA GLU A 261 -0.49 -1.90 -12.43
C GLU A 261 0.76 -1.18 -11.89
N MET A 262 1.94 -1.49 -12.43
CA MET A 262 3.13 -0.66 -12.29
C MET A 262 2.98 0.67 -13.05
N GLY A 263 2.23 1.62 -12.49
CA GLY A 263 1.88 2.90 -13.12
C GLY A 263 3.03 3.91 -13.24
N ILE A 264 4.25 3.53 -12.88
CA ILE A 264 5.41 4.41 -12.85
C ILE A 264 5.77 4.89 -14.26
N GLY A 265 5.92 6.20 -14.43
CA GLY A 265 6.15 6.84 -15.74
C GLY A 265 4.86 7.11 -16.54
N GLY A 266 3.69 6.65 -16.06
CA GLY A 266 2.39 6.90 -16.67
C GLY A 266 2.27 6.41 -18.12
N HIS A 267 1.41 7.06 -18.89
CA HIS A 267 1.21 6.77 -20.33
C HIS A 267 2.37 7.23 -21.22
N ASN A 268 3.25 8.11 -20.75
CA ASN A 268 4.44 8.54 -21.51
C ASN A 268 5.38 7.36 -21.81
N ILE A 269 5.33 6.29 -21.01
CA ILE A 269 6.08 5.07 -21.29
C ILE A 269 5.67 4.44 -22.63
N GLU A 270 4.41 4.54 -23.04
CA GLU A 270 3.92 3.97 -24.30
C GLU A 270 4.55 4.66 -25.52
N GLU A 271 4.66 6.00 -25.50
CA GLU A 271 5.34 6.76 -26.54
C GLU A 271 6.85 6.45 -26.55
N LYS A 272 7.48 6.44 -25.37
CA LYS A 272 8.90 6.12 -25.24
C LYS A 272 9.26 4.73 -25.72
N ALA A 273 8.37 3.75 -25.53
CA ALA A 273 8.59 2.37 -25.96
C ALA A 273 8.55 2.21 -27.50
N GLN A 274 8.07 3.19 -28.26
CA GLN A 274 8.14 3.19 -29.72
C GLN A 274 9.57 3.38 -30.23
N ASP A 275 10.44 4.01 -29.44
CA ASP A 275 11.87 4.08 -29.73
C ASP A 275 12.52 2.71 -29.46
N GLN A 276 12.99 2.06 -30.52
CA GLN A 276 13.65 0.76 -30.46
C GLN A 276 14.92 0.77 -29.59
N GLY A 277 15.55 1.94 -29.38
CA GLY A 277 16.69 2.12 -28.49
C GLY A 277 16.31 2.26 -27.01
N ASN A 278 15.04 2.48 -26.68
CA ASN A 278 14.59 2.68 -25.31
C ASN A 278 14.14 1.35 -24.66
N HIS A 279 15.12 0.51 -24.35
CA HIS A 279 14.87 -0.83 -23.80
C HIS A 279 14.19 -0.80 -22.43
N GLU A 280 14.42 0.22 -21.60
CA GLU A 280 13.74 0.36 -20.30
C GLU A 280 12.23 0.58 -20.48
N ALA A 281 11.84 1.47 -21.39
CA ALA A 281 10.43 1.74 -21.67
C ALA A 281 9.73 0.50 -22.27
N GLN A 282 10.40 -0.21 -23.19
CA GLN A 282 9.91 -1.48 -23.73
C GLN A 282 9.71 -2.52 -22.61
N ALA A 283 10.71 -2.71 -21.74
CA ALA A 283 10.60 -3.64 -20.62
C ALA A 283 9.50 -3.26 -19.61
N MET A 284 9.24 -1.96 -19.41
CA MET A 284 8.12 -1.51 -18.56
C MET A 284 6.77 -1.86 -19.19
N ILE A 285 6.62 -1.73 -20.52
CA ILE A 285 5.42 -2.18 -21.23
C ILE A 285 5.26 -3.70 -21.09
N ASP A 286 6.32 -4.47 -21.34
CA ASP A 286 6.29 -5.94 -21.21
C ASP A 286 5.93 -6.36 -19.78
N PHE A 287 6.45 -5.65 -18.77
CA PHE A 287 6.13 -5.93 -17.38
C PHE A 287 4.67 -5.63 -17.03
N ARG A 288 4.11 -4.50 -17.50
CA ARG A 288 2.68 -4.19 -17.31
C ARG A 288 1.78 -5.23 -17.99
N GLN A 289 2.18 -5.69 -19.18
CA GLN A 289 1.49 -6.78 -19.88
C GLN A 289 1.58 -8.11 -19.11
N ALA A 290 2.74 -8.41 -18.50
CA ALA A 290 2.90 -9.57 -17.64
C ALA A 290 1.97 -9.51 -16.41
N GLN A 291 1.82 -8.35 -15.77
CA GLN A 291 0.84 -8.16 -14.69
C GLN A 291 -0.60 -8.39 -15.19
N GLN A 292 -0.95 -7.85 -16.35
CA GLN A 292 -2.28 -8.01 -16.94
C GLN A 292 -2.58 -9.47 -17.32
N ALA A 293 -1.59 -10.20 -17.83
CA ALA A 293 -1.72 -11.61 -18.22
C ALA A 293 -2.16 -12.52 -17.05
N VAL A 294 -1.86 -12.14 -15.79
CA VAL A 294 -2.35 -12.86 -14.61
C VAL A 294 -3.86 -12.69 -14.44
N ALA A 295 -4.39 -11.49 -14.67
CA ALA A 295 -5.83 -11.23 -14.61
C ALA A 295 -6.59 -11.86 -15.79
N ASP A 296 -5.95 -11.93 -16.96
CA ASP A 296 -6.51 -12.57 -18.16
C ASP A 296 -6.49 -14.11 -18.10
N ASN A 297 -5.79 -14.68 -17.11
CA ASN A 297 -5.73 -16.12 -16.91
C ASN A 297 -7.08 -16.69 -16.46
N LYS A 298 -7.84 -17.26 -17.41
CA LYS A 298 -9.17 -17.84 -17.17
C LYS A 298 -9.20 -18.98 -16.14
N THR A 299 -8.06 -19.60 -15.81
CA THR A 299 -7.98 -20.63 -14.75
C THR A 299 -7.99 -20.01 -13.35
N LEU A 300 -7.70 -18.72 -13.24
CA LEU A 300 -7.64 -17.97 -11.99
C LEU A 300 -8.83 -17.00 -11.93
N LYS A 301 -9.91 -17.43 -11.28
CA LYS A 301 -11.13 -16.62 -11.15
C LYS A 301 -10.94 -15.43 -10.22
N SER A 302 -11.77 -14.41 -10.36
CA SER A 302 -11.87 -13.26 -9.45
C SER A 302 -10.55 -12.50 -9.27
N ILE A 303 -9.84 -12.28 -10.37
CA ILE A 303 -8.66 -11.43 -10.44
C ILE A 303 -9.00 -10.22 -11.31
N THR A 304 -8.65 -9.03 -10.85
CA THR A 304 -8.88 -7.79 -11.59
C THR A 304 -7.57 -7.04 -11.72
N PHE A 305 -7.16 -6.76 -12.95
CA PHE A 305 -6.08 -5.81 -13.22
C PHE A 305 -6.61 -4.39 -13.08
N VAL A 306 -5.91 -3.55 -12.33
CA VAL A 306 -6.28 -2.18 -12.05
C VAL A 306 -5.25 -1.27 -12.70
N PRO A 307 -5.59 -0.63 -13.84
CA PRO A 307 -4.74 0.38 -14.46
C PRO A 307 -4.50 1.53 -13.48
N THR A 308 -3.25 1.89 -13.27
CA THR A 308 -2.86 3.00 -12.38
C THR A 308 -1.91 4.00 -13.05
N ALA A 309 -1.45 3.72 -14.27
CA ALA A 309 -0.64 4.64 -15.07
C ALA A 309 -1.33 6.00 -15.29
N GLU A 310 -2.67 6.03 -15.31
CA GLU A 310 -3.45 7.27 -15.43
C GLU A 310 -3.27 8.23 -14.24
N PHE A 311 -2.88 7.72 -13.06
CA PHE A 311 -2.71 8.53 -11.85
C PHE A 311 -1.34 9.20 -11.74
N TRP A 312 -0.42 8.90 -12.67
CA TRP A 312 0.94 9.40 -12.64
C TRP A 312 1.00 10.93 -12.72
N ASP A 313 1.59 11.58 -11.70
CA ASP A 313 1.76 13.04 -11.68
C ASP A 313 2.94 13.47 -12.58
N ILE A 314 2.62 13.81 -13.82
CA ILE A 314 3.58 14.29 -14.83
C ILE A 314 4.32 15.53 -14.34
N ARG A 315 3.62 16.48 -13.69
CA ARG A 315 4.26 17.72 -13.23
C ARG A 315 5.23 17.45 -12.08
N LEU A 316 4.89 16.53 -11.18
CA LEU A 316 5.82 16.09 -10.14
C LEU A 316 7.05 15.40 -10.73
N GLN A 317 6.87 14.62 -11.81
CA GLN A 317 8.00 14.01 -12.52
C GLN A 317 8.94 15.06 -13.13
N GLU A 318 8.40 16.11 -13.77
CA GLU A 318 9.21 17.23 -14.28
C GLU A 318 9.99 17.93 -13.17
N LEU A 319 9.32 18.25 -12.05
CA LEU A 319 9.96 18.87 -10.89
C LEU A 319 11.05 17.98 -10.31
N ARG A 320 10.83 16.66 -10.29
CA ARG A 320 11.84 15.71 -9.85
C ARG A 320 13.07 15.74 -10.75
N GLN A 321 12.90 15.77 -12.08
CA GLN A 321 14.02 15.86 -13.01
C GLN A 321 14.82 17.16 -12.84
N ILE A 322 14.13 18.29 -12.58
CA ILE A 322 14.78 19.56 -12.23
C ILE A 322 15.55 19.41 -10.92
N SER A 323 14.98 18.74 -9.92
CA SER A 323 15.64 18.49 -8.64
C SER A 323 16.90 17.64 -8.79
N ASP A 324 16.86 16.56 -9.56
CA ASP A 324 18.03 15.70 -9.82
C ASP A 324 19.14 16.47 -10.55
N ALA A 325 18.80 17.31 -11.54
CA ALA A 325 19.76 18.16 -12.23
C ALA A 325 20.39 19.19 -11.28
N TYR A 326 19.57 19.83 -10.43
CA TYR A 326 20.04 20.81 -9.46
C TYR A 326 20.89 20.17 -8.35
N TRP A 327 20.59 18.94 -7.95
CA TRP A 327 21.40 18.19 -7.01
C TRP A 327 22.84 17.98 -7.51
N ASN A 328 23.00 17.63 -8.79
CA ASN A 328 24.33 17.51 -9.41
C ASN A 328 25.08 18.86 -9.39
N GLU A 329 24.40 19.95 -9.73
CA GLU A 329 24.97 21.30 -9.68
C GLU A 329 25.42 21.68 -8.25
N LYS A 330 24.59 21.41 -7.24
CA LYS A 330 24.93 21.66 -5.83
C LYS A 330 26.16 20.86 -5.39
N LYS A 331 26.25 19.59 -5.81
CA LYS A 331 27.40 18.72 -5.52
C LYS A 331 28.70 19.29 -6.10
N GLU A 332 28.68 19.77 -7.34
CA GLU A 332 29.84 20.43 -7.97
C GLU A 332 30.25 21.72 -7.25
N LYS A 333 29.28 22.45 -6.68
CA LYS A 333 29.49 23.71 -5.96
C LYS A 333 29.74 23.55 -4.45
N GLY A 334 29.69 22.33 -3.91
CA GLY A 334 29.81 22.06 -2.48
C GLY A 334 28.66 22.64 -1.63
N ILE A 335 27.48 22.81 -2.22
CA ILE A 335 26.28 23.30 -1.52
C ILE A 335 25.62 22.10 -0.83
N ALA A 336 25.40 22.20 0.48
CA ALA A 336 24.72 21.15 1.25
C ALA A 336 23.23 21.05 0.89
N ASP A 337 22.70 19.83 0.90
CA ASP A 337 21.27 19.56 0.75
C ASP A 337 20.48 19.99 2.00
N SER A 338 19.29 20.56 1.76
CA SER A 338 18.32 20.95 2.79
C SER A 338 16.90 20.89 2.21
N GLU A 339 15.89 20.93 3.07
CA GLU A 339 14.49 20.95 2.63
C GLU A 339 14.12 22.19 1.81
N GLU A 340 14.89 23.27 1.93
CA GLU A 340 14.61 24.54 1.25
C GLU A 340 15.22 24.61 -0.16
N ASN A 341 16.07 23.65 -0.53
CA ASN A 341 16.87 23.72 -1.75
C ASN A 341 16.85 22.45 -2.61
N HIS A 342 15.77 21.67 -2.59
CA HIS A 342 15.60 20.56 -3.53
C HIS A 342 15.54 21.06 -4.98
N LEU A 343 15.02 22.26 -5.21
CA LEU A 343 14.98 22.91 -6.52
C LEU A 343 15.62 24.30 -6.50
N PRO A 344 16.02 24.86 -7.68
CA PRO A 344 16.79 26.10 -7.76
C PRO A 344 16.10 27.37 -7.23
N THR A 345 14.78 27.35 -7.09
CA THR A 345 14.01 28.51 -6.60
C THR A 345 13.02 28.07 -5.53
N LYS A 346 12.70 28.98 -4.60
CA LYS A 346 11.72 28.72 -3.55
C LYS A 346 10.35 28.29 -4.11
N ALA A 347 9.88 28.96 -5.17
CA ALA A 347 8.58 28.65 -5.77
C ALA A 347 8.52 27.22 -6.33
N LEU A 348 9.59 26.78 -7.01
CA LEU A 348 9.70 25.41 -7.52
C LEU A 348 9.84 24.39 -6.38
N ASN A 349 10.60 24.73 -5.34
CA ASN A 349 10.77 23.88 -4.17
C ASN A 349 9.45 23.67 -3.43
N ASP A 350 8.70 24.75 -3.18
CA ASP A 350 7.38 24.70 -2.56
C ASP A 350 6.39 23.88 -3.41
N GLU A 351 6.40 24.05 -4.74
CA GLU A 351 5.56 23.27 -5.65
C GLU A 351 5.86 21.76 -5.54
N TYR A 352 7.15 21.40 -5.61
CA TYR A 352 7.62 20.02 -5.51
C TYR A 352 7.21 19.35 -4.20
N LEU A 353 7.48 20.00 -3.06
CA LEU A 353 7.12 19.49 -1.74
C LEU A 353 5.61 19.42 -1.53
N SER A 354 4.84 20.30 -2.17
CA SER A 354 3.38 20.25 -2.13
C SER A 354 2.80 19.04 -2.87
N ARG A 355 3.56 18.44 -3.80
CA ARG A 355 3.13 17.31 -4.64
C ARG A 355 3.71 15.97 -4.19
N GLY A 356 4.89 15.98 -3.57
CA GLY A 356 5.55 14.77 -3.08
C GLY A 356 6.92 15.05 -2.48
N GLY A 357 7.95 14.42 -3.03
CA GLY A 357 9.34 14.60 -2.59
C GLY A 357 10.02 13.30 -2.20
N HIS A 358 9.91 12.26 -3.03
CA HIS A 358 10.58 10.97 -2.83
C HIS A 358 11.13 10.41 -4.15
N TRP A 359 11.70 9.21 -4.08
CA TRP A 359 12.30 8.46 -5.18
C TRP A 359 11.31 8.16 -6.32
N TYR A 360 11.84 8.00 -7.53
CA TYR A 360 11.05 7.82 -8.76
C TYR A 360 10.22 6.53 -8.70
N CYS A 361 10.86 5.46 -8.21
CA CYS A 361 10.24 4.16 -7.99
C CYS A 361 9.05 4.18 -7.00
N HIS A 362 8.91 5.26 -6.22
CA HIS A 362 7.88 5.42 -5.20
C HIS A 362 6.85 6.49 -5.59
N TYR A 363 6.52 6.58 -6.87
CA TYR A 363 5.58 7.59 -7.40
C TYR A 363 5.98 9.02 -7.02
N ASN A 364 7.29 9.27 -6.96
CA ASN A 364 7.89 10.53 -6.50
C ASN A 364 7.42 10.99 -5.11
N GLY A 365 6.86 10.08 -4.30
CA GLY A 365 6.31 10.36 -2.97
C GLY A 365 4.95 11.06 -2.98
N SER A 366 4.19 10.96 -4.08
CA SER A 366 2.88 11.61 -4.18
C SER A 366 1.81 10.89 -3.36
N ALA A 367 1.44 11.48 -2.21
CA ALA A 367 0.32 10.98 -1.41
C ALA A 367 -1.01 11.02 -2.18
N SER A 368 -1.15 11.96 -3.14
CA SER A 368 -2.29 11.98 -4.06
C SER A 368 -2.32 10.73 -4.93
N ASN A 369 -1.20 10.36 -5.55
CA ASN A 369 -1.11 9.17 -6.40
C ASN A 369 -1.41 7.89 -5.59
N TYR A 370 -0.85 7.73 -4.39
CA TYR A 370 -1.15 6.57 -3.52
C TYR A 370 -2.64 6.52 -3.14
N SER A 371 -3.26 7.68 -2.88
CA SER A 371 -4.69 7.74 -2.58
C SER A 371 -5.54 7.29 -3.77
N LEU A 372 -5.19 7.71 -4.99
CA LEU A 372 -5.90 7.29 -6.21
C LEU A 372 -5.72 5.81 -6.51
N VAL A 373 -4.51 5.27 -6.31
CA VAL A 373 -4.26 3.82 -6.37
C VAL A 373 -5.13 3.07 -5.36
N GLY A 374 -5.15 3.52 -4.10
CA GLY A 374 -5.99 2.91 -3.05
C GLY A 374 -7.48 2.96 -3.38
N TYR A 375 -7.96 4.08 -3.94
CA TYR A 375 -9.33 4.22 -4.43
C TYR A 375 -9.65 3.22 -5.57
N ALA A 376 -8.78 3.10 -6.56
CA ALA A 376 -8.98 2.21 -7.70
C ALA A 376 -8.96 0.73 -7.28
N LEU A 377 -8.01 0.34 -6.43
CA LEU A 377 -7.93 -1.01 -5.86
C LEU A 377 -9.18 -1.36 -5.05
N ALA A 378 -9.70 -0.41 -4.26
CA ALA A 378 -10.90 -0.63 -3.48
C ALA A 378 -12.13 -0.85 -4.37
N ASN A 379 -12.32 0.00 -5.38
CA ASN A 379 -13.44 -0.14 -6.31
C ASN A 379 -13.38 -1.43 -7.13
N ALA A 380 -12.18 -1.88 -7.52
CA ALA A 380 -12.01 -3.13 -8.24
C ALA A 380 -12.53 -4.33 -7.42
N LEU A 381 -12.29 -4.35 -6.10
CA LEU A 381 -12.81 -5.39 -5.22
C LEU A 381 -14.33 -5.26 -4.98
N ILE A 382 -14.86 -4.03 -4.89
CA ILE A 382 -16.31 -3.80 -4.71
C ILE A 382 -17.13 -4.21 -5.94
N ILE A 383 -16.61 -3.99 -7.15
CA ILE A 383 -17.30 -4.36 -8.40
C ILE A 383 -17.29 -5.88 -8.63
N GLY A 384 -16.29 -6.57 -8.05
CA GLY A 384 -16.14 -8.02 -8.16
C GLY A 384 -16.95 -8.85 -7.15
N GLU A 385 -17.58 -8.21 -6.15
CA GLU A 385 -18.59 -8.83 -5.26
C GLU A 385 -19.93 -9.04 -5.99
#